data_AF-A0A519UXJ4-F1
#
_entry.id   AF-A0A519UXJ4-F1
#
_cell.length_a   1.000
_cell.length_b   1.000
_cell.length_c   1.000
_cell.angle_alpha   90.00
_cell.angle_beta   90.00
_cell.angle_gamma   90.00
#
_symmetry.space_group_name_H-M   'P 1'
#
loop_
_entity.id
_entity.type
_entity.pdbx_description
1 polymer ?
#
loop_
_entity_poly.entity_id
_entity_poly.type
_entity_poly.pdbx_seq_one_letter_code
_entity_poly.pdbx_strand_id
1 'polypeptide(L)'
;NKKGGGVVLVPKGLWLTGPIELKSNVNLHLQKNAILQFTKDFDQYPLVASNWEGLSQMRNQSPLWAVNQTNIAITGFGIIDGAGDAWRMVKKDKLTETQWKRLVASGGIVGEDKKMWFPTEQSVTASKMKNPGEITPDKTPEFYKSIKDFLRPNLLVFTSCKRILLEGVTFQNSPAWNIHPLMCEDLTVRNVYAKNPWYAQNGDGIDIESCKNVLIEGSTFDVGDDGICIKSGRDAAGRKRGMPTENVIIRNSTVYHAHGGFVIGSEMSGGAKNIFVYDCSFIGTDIGLRFKTTRGRGGVVENIFIKNINMKDIIGEAILFDMYYAAVDPVPLTGEKRDAPKIQLLPVTEETPIFRDFYIDNVVCDGASKAVFVRGLPELSISNITLNNLHIKAKEGIDLQEAKNVKLNNVNLTVNDASPLINIQNGKDISFTNVKYNSANLLFRIGGENNSAIKSSGLDASKAKQKAEFVAGATENSLQINK
;
A
#
# COMPACT_ATOMS: atom_id res chain seq x y z
N ASN A 1 -32.59 7.70 -10.63
CA ASN A 1 -32.54 9.18 -10.76
C ASN A 1 -33.52 9.71 -11.83
N LYS A 2 -34.80 9.25 -11.89
CA LYS A 2 -35.75 9.64 -12.96
C LYS A 2 -35.98 11.15 -13.14
N LYS A 3 -35.74 11.93 -12.08
CA LYS A 3 -35.84 13.41 -12.07
C LYS A 3 -34.55 14.14 -12.46
N GLY A 4 -33.55 13.43 -13.01
CA GLY A 4 -32.30 14.01 -13.49
C GLY A 4 -31.17 14.07 -12.46
N GLY A 5 -31.44 13.90 -11.16
CA GLY A 5 -30.42 13.91 -10.11
C GLY A 5 -30.94 14.53 -8.81
N GLY A 6 -30.05 14.71 -7.85
CA GLY A 6 -30.35 15.42 -6.61
C GLY A 6 -29.56 14.94 -5.40
N VAL A 7 -29.88 15.51 -4.24
CA VAL A 7 -29.31 15.12 -2.96
C VAL A 7 -30.22 14.13 -2.27
N VAL A 8 -29.66 12.98 -1.89
CA VAL A 8 -30.28 12.04 -0.94
C VAL A 8 -29.73 12.38 0.44
N LEU A 9 -30.55 13.02 1.26
CA LEU A 9 -30.17 13.43 2.62
C LEU A 9 -30.35 12.26 3.60
N VAL A 10 -29.28 11.90 4.30
CA VAL A 10 -29.33 11.05 5.50
C VAL A 10 -29.27 11.99 6.72
N PRO A 11 -30.38 12.20 7.44
CA PRO A 11 -30.39 13.13 8.56
C PRO A 11 -29.69 12.54 9.79
N LYS A 12 -29.56 13.35 10.84
CA LYS A 12 -28.99 12.91 12.13
C LYS A 12 -29.70 11.66 12.65
N GLY A 13 -28.94 10.71 13.20
CA GLY A 13 -29.48 9.44 13.72
C GLY A 13 -28.69 8.23 13.24
N LEU A 14 -29.12 7.04 13.70
CA LEU A 14 -28.59 5.74 13.29
C LEU A 14 -29.51 5.11 12.24
N TRP A 15 -28.98 4.84 11.06
CA TRP A 15 -29.71 4.32 9.90
C TRP A 15 -29.14 2.97 9.51
N LEU A 16 -29.90 1.90 9.76
CA LEU A 16 -29.55 0.56 9.31
C LEU A 16 -29.98 0.36 7.86
N THR A 17 -29.10 -0.19 7.02
CA THR A 17 -29.39 -0.45 5.60
C THR A 17 -28.65 -1.67 5.06
N GLY A 18 -29.18 -2.27 4.00
CA GLY A 18 -28.42 -3.11 3.07
C GLY A 18 -27.60 -2.26 2.06
N PRO A 19 -27.02 -2.89 1.03
CA PRO A 19 -26.24 -2.19 -0.01
C PRO A 19 -26.99 -1.06 -0.69
N ILE A 20 -26.27 0.00 -1.03
CA ILE A 20 -26.75 1.18 -1.75
C ILE A 20 -26.00 1.28 -3.08
N GLU A 21 -26.76 1.28 -4.17
CA GLU A 21 -26.26 1.57 -5.50
C GLU A 21 -26.49 3.04 -5.87
N LEU A 22 -25.40 3.79 -6.04
CA LEU A 22 -25.48 5.18 -6.51
C LEU A 22 -25.80 5.20 -8.02
N LYS A 23 -26.54 6.23 -8.44
CA LYS A 23 -26.86 6.51 -9.84
C LYS A 23 -26.34 7.89 -10.22
N SER A 24 -26.19 8.14 -11.52
CA SER A 24 -25.65 9.39 -12.04
C SER A 24 -26.40 10.62 -11.51
N ASN A 25 -25.67 11.72 -11.30
CA ASN A 25 -26.18 13.00 -10.76
C ASN A 25 -26.73 12.92 -9.33
N VAL A 26 -26.35 11.92 -8.54
CA VAL A 26 -26.79 11.76 -7.15
C VAL A 26 -25.67 12.09 -6.18
N ASN A 27 -25.99 12.91 -5.18
CA ASN A 27 -25.18 13.13 -3.99
C ASN A 27 -25.83 12.45 -2.78
N LEU A 28 -25.19 11.44 -2.20
CA LEU A 28 -25.56 10.88 -0.90
C LEU A 28 -24.94 11.77 0.20
N HIS A 29 -25.77 12.60 0.84
CA HIS A 29 -25.30 13.57 1.83
C HIS A 29 -25.63 13.13 3.26
N LEU A 30 -24.60 12.85 4.07
CA LEU A 30 -24.74 12.45 5.46
C LEU A 30 -24.52 13.64 6.39
N GLN A 31 -25.56 14.04 7.12
CA GLN A 31 -25.43 15.11 8.10
C GLN A 31 -24.43 14.74 9.20
N LYS A 32 -23.81 15.76 9.82
CA LYS A 32 -23.07 15.57 11.07
C LYS A 32 -23.97 14.88 12.09
N ASN A 33 -23.46 13.85 12.77
CA ASN A 33 -24.21 12.97 13.67
C ASN A 33 -25.19 11.99 12.99
N ALA A 34 -25.07 11.79 11.67
CA ALA A 34 -25.64 10.61 11.02
C ALA A 34 -24.65 9.45 11.09
N ILE A 35 -25.13 8.25 11.42
CA ILE A 35 -24.42 6.99 11.26
C ILE A 35 -25.23 6.15 10.29
N LEU A 36 -24.68 5.90 9.11
CA LEU A 36 -25.21 4.95 8.14
C LEU A 36 -24.52 3.60 8.38
N GLN A 37 -25.23 2.71 9.08
CA GLN A 37 -24.75 1.39 9.45
C GLN A 37 -25.21 0.36 8.42
N PHE A 38 -24.27 -0.29 7.76
CA PHE A 38 -24.60 -1.44 6.93
C PHE A 38 -24.88 -2.68 7.76
N THR A 39 -25.75 -3.54 7.25
CA THR A 39 -26.20 -4.75 7.93
C THR A 39 -25.10 -5.82 8.04
N LYS A 40 -25.14 -6.61 9.11
CA LYS A 40 -24.32 -7.82 9.30
C LYS A 40 -24.95 -9.07 8.66
N ASP A 41 -26.17 -8.92 8.14
CA ASP A 41 -26.90 -9.97 7.47
C ASP A 41 -26.30 -10.23 6.09
N PHE A 42 -25.57 -11.33 5.95
CA PHE A 42 -24.90 -11.74 4.73
C PHE A 42 -25.89 -11.89 3.56
N ASP A 43 -27.14 -12.28 3.81
CA ASP A 43 -28.13 -12.56 2.76
C ASP A 43 -28.59 -11.31 1.99
N GLN A 44 -28.40 -10.11 2.57
CA GLN A 44 -28.69 -8.85 1.90
C GLN A 44 -27.63 -8.42 0.88
N TYR A 45 -26.51 -9.14 0.82
CA TYR A 45 -25.42 -8.88 -0.12
C TYR A 45 -25.44 -9.95 -1.22
N PRO A 46 -26.00 -9.68 -2.40
CA PRO A 46 -25.99 -10.63 -3.50
C PRO A 46 -24.55 -10.88 -3.97
N LEU A 47 -24.30 -12.08 -4.50
CA LEU A 47 -23.05 -12.37 -5.20
C LEU A 47 -23.05 -11.67 -6.56
N VAL A 48 -21.95 -10.99 -6.86
CA VAL A 48 -21.73 -10.24 -8.10
C VAL A 48 -20.35 -10.55 -8.67
N ALA A 49 -20.26 -10.60 -10.00
CA ALA A 49 -18.98 -10.57 -10.68
C ALA A 49 -18.35 -9.19 -10.49
N SER A 50 -17.13 -9.15 -9.94
CA SER A 50 -16.43 -7.94 -9.55
C SER A 50 -14.92 -8.11 -9.76
N ASN A 51 -14.14 -7.21 -9.16
CA ASN A 51 -12.70 -7.28 -9.08
C ASN A 51 -12.25 -7.42 -7.61
N TRP A 52 -11.26 -8.28 -7.36
CA TRP A 52 -10.58 -8.35 -6.07
C TRP A 52 -9.09 -8.64 -6.29
N GLU A 53 -8.24 -7.85 -5.63
CA GLU A 53 -6.78 -7.90 -5.81
C GLU A 53 -6.31 -7.86 -7.27
N GLY A 54 -6.97 -7.05 -8.10
CA GLY A 54 -6.62 -6.87 -9.50
C GLY A 54 -7.07 -7.98 -10.45
N LEU A 55 -7.87 -8.96 -9.98
CA LEU A 55 -8.36 -10.11 -10.75
C LEU A 55 -9.89 -10.16 -10.82
N SER A 56 -10.42 -10.81 -11.87
CA SER A 56 -11.86 -11.07 -12.01
C SER A 56 -12.32 -12.10 -10.96
N GLN A 57 -13.25 -11.69 -10.10
CA GLN A 57 -13.60 -12.43 -8.89
C GLN A 57 -15.10 -12.31 -8.58
N MET A 58 -15.71 -13.40 -8.14
CA MET A 58 -17.02 -13.40 -7.53
C MET A 58 -16.92 -12.85 -6.11
N ARG A 59 -17.78 -11.89 -5.76
CA ARG A 59 -17.76 -11.19 -4.47
C ARG A 59 -19.17 -10.95 -3.97
N ASN A 60 -19.33 -10.75 -2.66
CA ASN A 60 -20.52 -10.05 -2.17
C ASN A 60 -20.53 -8.61 -2.73
N GLN A 61 -21.70 -8.11 -3.11
CA GLN A 61 -21.87 -6.73 -3.53
C GLN A 61 -21.35 -5.78 -2.45
N SER A 62 -20.63 -4.74 -2.84
CA SER A 62 -20.16 -3.74 -1.88
C SER A 62 -21.32 -2.94 -1.27
N PRO A 63 -21.24 -2.59 0.02
CA PRO A 63 -22.25 -1.77 0.67
C PRO A 63 -22.49 -0.44 -0.04
N LEU A 64 -21.45 0.22 -0.57
CA LEU A 64 -21.57 1.33 -1.49
C LEU A 64 -21.05 0.91 -2.87
N TRP A 65 -21.93 1.01 -3.86
CA TRP A 65 -21.67 0.47 -5.19
C TRP A 65 -22.06 1.46 -6.29
N ALA A 66 -21.24 1.56 -7.34
CA ALA A 66 -21.63 2.24 -8.57
C ALA A 66 -20.86 1.65 -9.76
N VAL A 67 -21.54 1.47 -10.89
CA VAL A 67 -20.91 1.01 -12.14
C VAL A 67 -21.38 1.90 -13.28
N ASN A 68 -20.43 2.42 -14.06
CA ASN A 68 -20.71 3.28 -15.23
C ASN A 68 -21.59 4.49 -14.90
N GLN A 69 -21.39 5.11 -13.73
CA GLN A 69 -22.12 6.30 -13.33
C GLN A 69 -21.29 7.57 -13.51
N THR A 70 -21.96 8.71 -13.66
CA THR A 70 -21.28 10.00 -13.78
C THR A 70 -21.87 11.05 -12.85
N ASN A 71 -21.03 11.98 -12.40
CA ASN A 71 -21.43 13.07 -11.53
C ASN A 71 -22.08 12.54 -10.24
N ILE A 72 -21.34 11.73 -9.50
CA ILE A 72 -21.79 11.10 -8.26
C ILE A 72 -21.01 11.66 -7.08
N ALA A 73 -21.66 11.79 -5.94
CA ALA A 73 -21.02 12.28 -4.74
C ALA A 73 -21.47 11.56 -3.47
N ILE A 74 -20.57 11.48 -2.51
CA ILE A 74 -20.86 11.16 -1.10
C ILE A 74 -20.26 12.27 -0.26
N THR A 75 -21.11 13.04 0.41
CA THR A 75 -20.69 14.28 1.09
C THR A 75 -21.23 14.39 2.51
N GLY A 76 -20.69 15.33 3.28
CA GLY A 76 -21.18 15.68 4.60
C GLY A 76 -20.19 15.29 5.70
N PHE A 77 -20.67 15.11 6.93
CA PHE A 77 -19.82 14.88 8.10
C PHE A 77 -20.35 13.73 8.98
N GLY A 78 -21.17 12.86 8.40
CA GLY A 78 -21.63 11.63 9.02
C GLY A 78 -20.61 10.50 8.90
N ILE A 79 -20.96 9.36 9.50
CA ILE A 79 -20.18 8.14 9.53
C ILE A 79 -20.88 7.09 8.67
N ILE A 80 -20.10 6.38 7.87
CA ILE A 80 -20.50 5.20 7.12
C ILE A 80 -19.77 4.02 7.74
N ASP A 81 -20.52 3.08 8.32
CA ASP A 81 -19.97 1.89 8.99
C ASP A 81 -20.29 0.62 8.20
N GLY A 82 -19.24 -0.09 7.77
CA GLY A 82 -19.34 -1.27 6.93
C GLY A 82 -19.70 -2.58 7.65
N ALA A 83 -19.83 -2.57 8.98
CA ALA A 83 -20.06 -3.77 9.80
C ALA A 83 -19.03 -4.90 9.57
N GLY A 84 -17.80 -4.54 9.19
CA GLY A 84 -16.78 -5.47 8.74
C GLY A 84 -16.30 -6.48 9.78
N ASP A 85 -16.59 -6.25 11.05
CA ASP A 85 -16.32 -7.19 12.14
C ASP A 85 -17.10 -8.50 12.00
N ALA A 86 -18.26 -8.49 11.32
CA ALA A 86 -18.98 -9.71 10.97
C ALA A 86 -18.24 -10.58 9.94
N TRP A 87 -17.33 -9.98 9.15
CA TRP A 87 -16.78 -10.59 7.94
C TRP A 87 -15.33 -11.04 8.10
N ARG A 88 -14.53 -10.34 8.90
CA ARG A 88 -13.08 -10.50 8.93
C ARG A 88 -12.66 -11.69 9.77
N MET A 89 -11.78 -12.53 9.22
CA MET A 89 -11.02 -13.50 9.99
C MET A 89 -9.98 -12.76 10.83
N VAL A 90 -9.65 -13.28 12.02
CA VAL A 90 -8.76 -12.59 12.96
C VAL A 90 -7.68 -13.54 13.45
N LYS A 91 -6.41 -13.14 13.28
CA LYS A 91 -5.27 -13.85 13.87
C LYS A 91 -5.23 -13.59 15.38
N LYS A 92 -5.01 -14.64 16.18
CA LYS A 92 -4.90 -14.53 17.64
C LYS A 92 -3.82 -13.54 18.06
N ASP A 93 -2.66 -13.58 17.40
CA ASP A 93 -1.50 -12.73 17.72
C ASP A 93 -1.71 -11.25 17.39
N LYS A 94 -2.81 -10.90 16.69
CA LYS A 94 -3.24 -9.52 16.46
C LYS A 94 -4.19 -9.00 17.56
N LEU A 95 -4.45 -9.79 18.61
CA LEU A 95 -5.31 -9.38 19.72
C LEU A 95 -4.59 -9.63 21.06
N THR A 96 -4.89 -8.79 22.04
CA THR A 96 -4.57 -9.12 23.44
C THR A 96 -5.36 -10.35 23.88
N GLU A 97 -4.89 -11.07 24.89
CA GLU A 97 -5.57 -12.26 25.42
C GLU A 97 -7.03 -11.97 25.83
N THR A 98 -7.29 -10.79 26.42
CA THR A 98 -8.66 -10.37 26.77
C THR A 98 -9.51 -10.13 25.53
N GLN A 99 -8.98 -9.47 24.49
CA GLN A 99 -9.70 -9.27 23.24
C GLN A 99 -10.00 -10.60 22.54
N TRP A 100 -9.03 -11.52 22.50
CA TRP A 100 -9.20 -12.85 21.94
C TRP A 100 -10.32 -13.63 22.64
N LYS A 101 -10.29 -13.70 23.98
CA LYS A 101 -11.35 -14.37 24.76
C LYS A 101 -12.73 -13.79 24.50
N ARG A 102 -12.85 -12.46 24.37
CA ARG A 102 -14.11 -11.79 24.03
C ARG A 102 -14.59 -12.14 22.63
N LEU A 103 -13.68 -12.16 21.64
CA LEU A 103 -14.02 -12.54 20.27
C LEU A 103 -14.54 -13.98 20.20
N VAL A 104 -13.82 -14.93 20.81
CA VAL A 104 -14.26 -16.34 20.86
C VAL A 104 -15.60 -16.50 21.58
N ALA A 105 -15.82 -15.76 22.67
CA ALA A 105 -17.09 -15.78 23.41
C ALA A 105 -18.27 -15.17 22.61
N SER A 106 -17.99 -14.34 21.61
CA SER A 106 -19.02 -13.74 20.74
C SER A 106 -19.56 -14.69 19.67
N GLY A 107 -18.98 -15.89 19.53
CA GLY A 107 -19.34 -16.89 18.54
C GLY A 107 -18.23 -17.14 17.51
N GLY A 108 -18.60 -17.59 16.32
CA GLY A 108 -17.66 -17.97 15.26
C GLY A 108 -16.93 -19.29 15.55
N ILE A 109 -15.84 -19.54 14.81
CA ILE A 109 -15.07 -20.77 14.86
C ILE A 109 -13.60 -20.45 15.12
N VAL A 110 -13.00 -21.10 16.10
CA VAL A 110 -11.55 -21.11 16.28
C VAL A 110 -10.98 -22.24 15.43
N GLY A 111 -10.05 -21.93 14.53
CA GLY A 111 -9.40 -22.91 13.67
C GLY A 111 -8.65 -23.99 14.46
N GLU A 112 -8.37 -25.11 13.79
CA GLU A 112 -7.73 -26.30 14.38
C GLU A 112 -6.39 -25.98 15.06
N ASP A 113 -5.61 -25.06 14.50
CA ASP A 113 -4.32 -24.61 15.03
C ASP A 113 -4.43 -23.62 16.21
N LYS A 114 -5.65 -23.17 16.52
CA LYS A 114 -5.98 -22.16 17.55
C LYS A 114 -5.31 -20.80 17.33
N LYS A 115 -4.81 -20.51 16.13
CA LYS A 115 -4.14 -19.25 15.76
C LYS A 115 -5.05 -18.29 15.03
N MET A 116 -6.18 -18.76 14.51
CA MET A 116 -7.11 -17.94 13.73
C MET A 116 -8.55 -18.17 14.16
N TRP A 117 -9.31 -17.08 14.21
CA TRP A 117 -10.76 -17.06 14.40
C TRP A 117 -11.44 -16.74 13.08
N PHE A 118 -12.55 -17.41 12.81
CA PHE A 118 -13.34 -17.30 11.58
C PHE A 118 -14.78 -16.95 11.94
N PRO A 119 -15.44 -16.06 11.18
CA PRO A 119 -16.83 -15.70 11.47
C PRO A 119 -17.81 -16.83 11.15
N THR A 120 -17.55 -17.63 10.12
CA THR A 120 -18.45 -18.69 9.65
C THR A 120 -17.69 -19.93 9.14
N GLU A 121 -18.37 -21.09 9.06
CA GLU A 121 -17.79 -22.34 8.53
C GLU A 121 -17.40 -22.22 7.06
N GLN A 122 -18.16 -21.44 6.28
CA GLN A 122 -17.81 -21.10 4.90
C GLN A 122 -16.45 -20.39 4.84
N SER A 123 -16.17 -19.52 5.81
CA SER A 123 -14.89 -18.82 5.91
C SER A 123 -13.73 -19.77 6.22
N VAL A 124 -13.93 -20.75 7.09
CA VAL A 124 -12.94 -21.80 7.40
C VAL A 124 -12.61 -22.63 6.15
N THR A 125 -13.66 -23.02 5.42
CA THR A 125 -13.53 -23.90 4.25
C THR A 125 -12.81 -23.17 3.11
N ALA A 126 -13.24 -21.95 2.80
CA ALA A 126 -12.67 -21.17 1.71
C ALA A 126 -11.27 -20.62 2.01
N SER A 127 -10.90 -20.39 3.28
CA SER A 127 -9.54 -19.93 3.62
C SER A 127 -8.45 -20.94 3.30
N LYS A 128 -8.81 -22.22 3.13
CA LYS A 128 -7.91 -23.31 2.74
C LYS A 128 -7.72 -23.41 1.22
N MET A 129 -8.46 -22.63 0.43
CA MET A 129 -8.44 -22.65 -1.03
C MET A 129 -7.53 -21.57 -1.61
N LYS A 130 -6.92 -21.85 -2.76
CA LYS A 130 -6.21 -20.85 -3.55
C LYS A 130 -7.19 -20.11 -4.46
N ASN A 131 -7.25 -18.78 -4.35
CA ASN A 131 -8.12 -17.91 -5.14
C ASN A 131 -9.59 -18.40 -5.25
N PRO A 132 -10.27 -18.67 -4.13
CA PRO A 132 -11.61 -19.27 -4.16
C PRO A 132 -12.62 -18.45 -4.96
N GLY A 133 -12.56 -17.12 -4.90
CA GLY A 133 -13.46 -16.23 -5.64
C GLY A 133 -13.19 -16.13 -7.14
N GLU A 134 -12.08 -16.67 -7.68
CA GLU A 134 -11.73 -16.48 -9.09
C GLU A 134 -12.84 -17.01 -10.00
N ILE A 135 -13.22 -16.24 -11.02
CA ILE A 135 -14.26 -16.62 -11.99
C ILE A 135 -13.64 -17.50 -13.07
N THR A 136 -13.93 -18.80 -13.00
CA THR A 136 -13.44 -19.81 -13.93
C THR A 136 -14.58 -20.70 -14.42
N PRO A 137 -14.48 -21.33 -15.61
CA PRO A 137 -15.56 -22.16 -16.17
C PRO A 137 -15.97 -23.37 -15.31
N ASP A 138 -15.08 -23.85 -14.43
CA ASP A 138 -15.29 -25.00 -13.54
C ASP A 138 -16.07 -24.66 -12.26
N LYS A 139 -16.25 -23.37 -11.92
CA LYS A 139 -16.93 -22.95 -10.70
C LYS A 139 -18.37 -22.53 -10.97
N THR A 140 -19.31 -23.23 -10.35
CA THR A 140 -20.76 -22.99 -10.51
C THR A 140 -21.29 -21.94 -9.53
N PRO A 141 -22.52 -21.41 -9.73
CA PRO A 141 -23.19 -20.57 -8.73
C PRO A 141 -23.30 -21.23 -7.35
N GLU A 142 -23.54 -22.55 -7.29
CA GLU A 142 -23.62 -23.32 -6.04
C GLU A 142 -22.27 -23.38 -5.33
N PHE A 143 -21.17 -23.49 -6.09
CA PHE A 143 -19.83 -23.39 -5.52
C PHE A 143 -19.66 -22.04 -4.81
N TYR A 144 -19.92 -20.91 -5.49
CA TYR A 144 -19.77 -19.60 -4.86
C TYR A 144 -20.72 -19.37 -3.70
N LYS A 145 -21.94 -19.92 -3.75
CA LYS A 145 -22.89 -19.88 -2.64
C LYS A 145 -22.35 -20.62 -1.41
N SER A 146 -21.60 -21.71 -1.59
CA SER A 146 -21.04 -22.49 -0.48
C SER A 146 -19.84 -21.82 0.23
N ILE A 147 -19.27 -20.78 -0.37
CA ILE A 147 -18.14 -20.00 0.18
C ILE A 147 -18.47 -18.51 0.29
N LYS A 148 -19.73 -18.13 0.18
CA LYS A 148 -20.21 -16.74 0.05
C LYS A 148 -19.67 -15.85 1.16
N ASP A 149 -19.69 -16.31 2.42
CA ASP A 149 -19.30 -15.48 3.56
C ASP A 149 -17.81 -15.11 3.55
N PHE A 150 -16.97 -15.95 2.92
CA PHE A 150 -15.55 -15.68 2.73
C PHE A 150 -15.28 -14.59 1.68
N LEU A 151 -16.19 -14.43 0.72
CA LEU A 151 -16.05 -13.51 -0.42
C LEU A 151 -16.41 -12.07 -0.02
N ARG A 152 -15.76 -11.57 1.03
CA ARG A 152 -16.03 -10.28 1.71
C ARG A 152 -16.25 -9.13 0.72
N PRO A 153 -17.15 -8.18 0.96
CA PRO A 153 -17.21 -6.99 0.11
C PRO A 153 -16.16 -5.95 0.52
N ASN A 154 -15.71 -5.10 -0.41
CA ASN A 154 -15.08 -3.82 -0.05
C ASN A 154 -16.19 -2.86 0.42
N LEU A 155 -15.90 -1.87 1.26
CA LEU A 155 -16.94 -0.94 1.74
C LEU A 155 -17.50 -0.08 0.60
N LEU A 156 -16.64 0.55 -0.19
CA LEU A 156 -17.02 1.30 -1.38
C LEU A 156 -16.30 0.75 -2.61
N VAL A 157 -17.07 0.45 -3.67
CA VAL A 157 -16.52 0.16 -5.01
C VAL A 157 -17.25 0.98 -6.06
N PHE A 158 -16.52 1.88 -6.71
CA PHE A 158 -16.98 2.58 -7.90
C PHE A 158 -16.18 2.09 -9.10
N THR A 159 -16.87 1.49 -10.08
CA THR A 159 -16.24 0.93 -11.27
C THR A 159 -16.60 1.76 -12.49
N SER A 160 -15.60 2.19 -13.26
CA SER A 160 -15.80 2.92 -14.51
C SER A 160 -16.67 4.17 -14.38
N CYS A 161 -16.58 4.86 -13.24
CA CYS A 161 -17.34 6.07 -12.94
C CYS A 161 -16.56 7.34 -13.30
N LYS A 162 -17.26 8.44 -13.60
CA LYS A 162 -16.64 9.72 -13.98
C LYS A 162 -17.17 10.91 -13.19
N ARG A 163 -16.32 11.87 -12.82
CA ARG A 163 -16.68 13.05 -12.02
C ARG A 163 -17.26 12.63 -10.67
N ILE A 164 -16.36 12.30 -9.75
CA ILE A 164 -16.69 11.70 -8.45
C ILE A 164 -16.20 12.64 -7.35
N LEU A 165 -17.06 12.91 -6.37
CA LEU A 165 -16.71 13.66 -5.16
C LEU A 165 -16.96 12.82 -3.90
N LEU A 166 -15.92 12.53 -3.14
CA LEU A 166 -16.01 12.03 -1.77
C LEU A 166 -15.53 13.14 -0.84
N GLU A 167 -16.41 13.67 0.01
CA GLU A 167 -16.08 14.86 0.82
C GLU A 167 -16.58 14.78 2.27
N GLY A 168 -15.66 14.97 3.22
CA GLY A 168 -15.96 15.20 4.65
C GLY A 168 -16.40 13.98 5.47
N VAL A 169 -16.93 12.94 4.83
CA VAL A 169 -17.48 11.76 5.49
C VAL A 169 -16.40 10.89 6.13
N THR A 170 -16.79 10.16 7.18
CA THR A 170 -15.98 9.08 7.74
C THR A 170 -16.41 7.74 7.15
N PHE A 171 -15.48 6.96 6.60
CA PHE A 171 -15.70 5.56 6.23
C PHE A 171 -14.99 4.66 7.22
N GLN A 172 -15.73 3.79 7.91
CA GLN A 172 -15.13 2.92 8.92
C GLN A 172 -15.59 1.48 8.88
N ASN A 173 -14.80 0.63 9.56
CA ASN A 173 -15.13 -0.76 9.81
C ASN A 173 -15.42 -1.53 8.51
N SER A 174 -14.58 -1.40 7.48
CA SER A 174 -14.79 -2.03 6.18
C SER A 174 -14.57 -3.56 6.23
N PRO A 175 -15.40 -4.38 5.57
CA PRO A 175 -15.21 -5.84 5.59
C PRO A 175 -13.91 -6.32 4.93
N ALA A 176 -13.45 -5.57 3.92
CA ALA A 176 -12.16 -5.72 3.25
C ALA A 176 -11.61 -4.31 2.96
N TRP A 177 -11.16 -4.00 1.73
CA TRP A 177 -10.71 -2.66 1.37
C TRP A 177 -11.80 -1.61 1.64
N ASN A 178 -11.39 -0.42 2.06
CA ASN A 178 -12.33 0.62 2.47
C ASN A 178 -12.89 1.37 1.25
N ILE A 179 -12.04 2.13 0.54
CA ILE A 179 -12.46 2.96 -0.60
C ILE A 179 -11.77 2.47 -1.87
N HIS A 180 -12.51 1.89 -2.83
CA HIS A 180 -11.95 1.32 -4.05
C HIS A 180 -12.59 1.89 -5.33
N PRO A 181 -12.12 3.05 -5.80
CA PRO A 181 -12.36 3.48 -7.17
C PRO A 181 -11.52 2.63 -8.13
N LEU A 182 -12.21 1.98 -9.07
CA LEU A 182 -11.66 1.12 -10.08
C LEU A 182 -11.98 1.69 -11.47
N MET A 183 -10.95 1.93 -12.29
CA MET A 183 -11.12 2.46 -13.65
C MET A 183 -11.90 3.78 -13.71
N CYS A 184 -11.82 4.60 -12.66
CA CYS A 184 -12.54 5.86 -12.57
C CYS A 184 -11.76 7.05 -13.13
N GLU A 185 -12.49 8.09 -13.52
CA GLU A 185 -11.93 9.33 -14.08
C GLU A 185 -12.48 10.57 -13.33
N ASP A 186 -11.63 11.56 -13.10
CA ASP A 186 -11.96 12.81 -12.41
C ASP A 186 -12.50 12.56 -10.99
N LEU A 187 -11.64 12.01 -10.13
CA LEU A 187 -11.95 11.68 -8.74
C LEU A 187 -11.38 12.74 -7.79
N THR A 188 -12.23 13.31 -6.94
CA THR A 188 -11.82 14.14 -5.80
C THR A 188 -12.19 13.46 -4.49
N VAL A 189 -11.20 13.27 -3.63
CA VAL A 189 -11.36 12.82 -2.23
C VAL A 189 -10.84 13.95 -1.34
N ARG A 190 -11.74 14.58 -0.58
CA ARG A 190 -11.41 15.76 0.22
C ARG A 190 -11.90 15.62 1.65
N ASN A 191 -11.03 15.88 2.62
CA ASN A 191 -11.38 15.89 4.04
C ASN A 191 -12.08 14.61 4.51
N VAL A 192 -11.79 13.48 3.87
CA VAL A 192 -12.36 12.18 4.23
C VAL A 192 -11.54 11.58 5.37
N TYR A 193 -12.20 10.85 6.27
CA TYR A 193 -11.52 10.00 7.25
C TYR A 193 -11.83 8.53 6.97
N ALA A 194 -10.83 7.74 6.56
CA ALA A 194 -10.94 6.30 6.48
C ALA A 194 -10.34 5.65 7.73
N LYS A 195 -11.14 4.85 8.44
CA LYS A 195 -10.76 4.24 9.72
C LYS A 195 -11.08 2.76 9.79
N ASN A 196 -10.07 1.92 10.00
CA ASN A 196 -10.25 0.49 10.26
C ASN A 196 -9.48 0.07 11.51
N PRO A 197 -9.94 -0.96 12.23
CA PRO A 197 -9.12 -1.57 13.28
C PRO A 197 -7.76 -1.98 12.70
N TRP A 198 -6.68 -1.80 13.47
CA TRP A 198 -5.33 -2.13 13.04
C TRP A 198 -5.14 -3.62 12.64
N TYR A 199 -5.99 -4.51 13.16
CA TYR A 199 -6.01 -5.93 12.84
C TYR A 199 -6.95 -6.29 11.67
N ALA A 200 -7.59 -5.30 11.03
CA ALA A 200 -8.50 -5.53 9.92
C ALA A 200 -7.74 -6.11 8.72
N GLN A 201 -7.97 -7.39 8.43
CA GLN A 201 -7.34 -8.08 7.30
C GLN A 201 -7.76 -7.44 5.98
N ASN A 202 -6.79 -7.00 5.16
CA ASN A 202 -7.02 -6.23 3.93
C ASN A 202 -7.83 -4.95 4.21
N GLY A 203 -7.53 -4.29 5.33
CA GLY A 203 -8.26 -3.12 5.81
C GLY A 203 -7.73 -1.80 5.26
N ASP A 204 -7.25 -1.76 4.03
CA ASP A 204 -6.66 -0.61 3.34
C ASP A 204 -7.56 0.64 3.42
N GLY A 205 -6.95 1.84 3.42
CA GLY A 205 -7.67 3.11 3.50
C GLY A 205 -8.30 3.53 2.17
N ILE A 206 -7.50 3.59 1.12
CA ILE A 206 -7.98 3.86 -0.23
C ILE A 206 -7.10 3.18 -1.28
N ASP A 207 -7.75 2.52 -2.23
CA ASP A 207 -7.14 1.78 -3.33
C ASP A 207 -7.52 2.42 -4.66
N ILE A 208 -6.63 3.25 -5.20
CA ILE A 208 -6.82 3.88 -6.50
C ILE A 208 -6.35 2.92 -7.59
N GLU A 209 -7.28 2.19 -8.20
CA GLU A 209 -6.96 1.15 -9.18
C GLU A 209 -7.31 1.57 -10.61
N SER A 210 -6.31 1.65 -11.49
CA SER A 210 -6.46 2.01 -12.91
C SER A 210 -7.21 3.35 -13.14
N CYS A 211 -7.07 4.32 -12.23
CA CYS A 211 -7.82 5.57 -12.28
C CYS A 211 -7.03 6.71 -12.95
N LYS A 212 -7.75 7.72 -13.44
CA LYS A 212 -7.17 8.89 -14.12
C LYS A 212 -7.68 10.20 -13.53
N ASN A 213 -6.80 11.19 -13.40
CA ASN A 213 -7.11 12.52 -12.87
C ASN A 213 -7.69 12.42 -11.45
N VAL A 214 -6.81 12.18 -10.48
CA VAL A 214 -7.20 11.95 -9.08
C VAL A 214 -6.62 13.04 -8.19
N LEU A 215 -7.45 13.60 -7.32
CA LEU A 215 -7.05 14.50 -6.23
C LEU A 215 -7.45 13.88 -4.90
N ILE A 216 -6.48 13.68 -4.00
CA ILE A 216 -6.70 13.37 -2.59
C ILE A 216 -6.12 14.52 -1.77
N GLU A 217 -6.96 15.19 -0.97
CA GLU A 217 -6.50 16.32 -0.15
C GLU A 217 -7.17 16.40 1.22
N GLY A 218 -6.43 16.89 2.22
CA GLY A 218 -6.97 17.12 3.57
C GLY A 218 -7.46 15.86 4.29
N SER A 219 -7.14 14.68 3.78
CA SER A 219 -7.76 13.42 4.21
C SER A 219 -6.90 12.70 5.25
N THR A 220 -7.56 11.88 6.08
CA THR A 220 -6.93 11.13 7.17
C THR A 220 -7.18 9.64 6.98
N PHE A 221 -6.16 8.83 7.27
CA PHE A 221 -6.23 7.38 7.16
C PHE A 221 -5.65 6.75 8.43
N ASP A 222 -6.38 5.82 9.05
CA ASP A 222 -5.96 5.07 10.24
C ASP A 222 -6.51 3.64 10.14
N VAL A 223 -5.70 2.71 9.66
CA VAL A 223 -6.16 1.49 9.00
C VAL A 223 -5.31 0.26 9.29
N GLY A 224 -5.85 -0.92 8.97
CA GLY A 224 -5.20 -2.20 9.23
C GLY A 224 -4.27 -2.70 8.12
N ASP A 225 -4.20 -2.00 7.00
CA ASP A 225 -3.31 -2.32 5.87
C ASP A 225 -2.76 -1.02 5.25
N ASP A 226 -2.51 -0.94 3.95
CA ASP A 226 -1.96 0.26 3.30
C ASP A 226 -2.89 1.50 3.47
N GLY A 227 -2.30 2.68 3.72
CA GLY A 227 -3.05 3.93 3.92
C GLY A 227 -3.62 4.48 2.62
N ILE A 228 -2.73 4.91 1.72
CA ILE A 228 -3.05 5.39 0.37
C ILE A 228 -2.32 4.51 -0.64
N CYS A 229 -3.06 3.67 -1.37
CA CYS A 229 -2.50 2.65 -2.24
C CYS A 229 -2.85 2.87 -3.72
N ILE A 230 -1.83 2.88 -4.57
CA ILE A 230 -1.96 2.97 -6.02
C ILE A 230 -1.84 1.59 -6.64
N LYS A 231 -2.83 1.20 -7.45
CA LYS A 231 -2.93 -0.10 -8.13
C LYS A 231 -3.32 0.07 -9.60
N SER A 232 -3.16 -0.98 -10.40
CA SER A 232 -3.54 -1.04 -11.81
C SER A 232 -3.69 -2.49 -12.31
N GLY A 233 -4.25 -3.36 -11.48
CA GLY A 233 -4.48 -4.76 -11.81
C GLY A 233 -3.25 -5.66 -11.59
N ARG A 234 -3.49 -6.97 -11.64
CA ARG A 234 -2.50 -8.00 -11.27
C ARG A 234 -2.16 -8.91 -12.46
N ASP A 235 -0.86 -9.16 -12.62
CA ASP A 235 -0.26 -10.10 -13.56
C ASP A 235 -0.82 -9.97 -14.99
N ALA A 236 -1.02 -11.08 -15.69
CA ALA A 236 -1.51 -11.10 -17.06
C ALA A 236 -2.86 -10.37 -17.23
N ALA A 237 -3.75 -10.41 -16.23
CA ALA A 237 -5.02 -9.71 -16.28
C ALA A 237 -4.84 -8.18 -16.25
N GLY A 238 -3.94 -7.68 -15.39
CA GLY A 238 -3.58 -6.26 -15.34
C GLY A 238 -2.83 -5.80 -16.58
N ARG A 239 -1.87 -6.60 -17.08
CA ARG A 239 -1.16 -6.31 -18.35
C ARG A 239 -2.12 -6.23 -19.53
N LYS A 240 -3.05 -7.19 -19.64
CA LYS A 240 -4.10 -7.20 -20.67
C LYS A 240 -5.03 -5.98 -20.57
N ARG A 241 -5.34 -5.54 -19.35
CA ARG A 241 -6.13 -4.32 -19.14
C ARG A 241 -5.38 -3.09 -19.65
N GLY A 242 -4.06 -3.01 -19.39
CA GLY A 242 -3.21 -1.96 -19.94
C GLY A 242 -3.61 -0.54 -19.51
N MET A 243 -4.26 -0.41 -18.35
CA MET A 243 -4.74 0.87 -17.82
C MET A 243 -3.91 1.26 -16.59
N PRO A 244 -2.98 2.22 -16.71
CA PRO A 244 -2.23 2.70 -15.56
C PRO A 244 -3.14 3.53 -14.65
N THR A 245 -2.77 3.62 -13.37
CA THR A 245 -3.22 4.77 -12.58
C THR A 245 -2.35 5.97 -12.92
N GLU A 246 -2.96 7.05 -13.42
CA GLU A 246 -2.22 8.19 -13.95
C GLU A 246 -2.79 9.56 -13.56
N ASN A 247 -1.91 10.56 -13.47
CA ASN A 247 -2.24 11.95 -13.13
C ASN A 247 -2.90 12.05 -11.75
N VAL A 248 -2.12 11.77 -10.71
CA VAL A 248 -2.59 11.73 -9.32
C VAL A 248 -1.90 12.82 -8.51
N ILE A 249 -2.67 13.58 -7.74
CA ILE A 249 -2.18 14.52 -6.73
C ILE A 249 -2.69 14.07 -5.36
N ILE A 250 -1.77 13.88 -4.43
CA ILE A 250 -2.06 13.61 -3.02
C ILE A 250 -1.39 14.70 -2.20
N ARG A 251 -2.17 15.43 -1.39
CA ARG A 251 -1.61 16.51 -0.58
C ARG A 251 -2.27 16.71 0.77
N ASN A 252 -1.56 17.39 1.68
CA ASN A 252 -2.12 17.86 2.95
C ASN A 252 -2.84 16.74 3.73
N SER A 253 -2.34 15.51 3.64
CA SER A 253 -3.01 14.32 4.18
C SER A 253 -2.18 13.67 5.28
N THR A 254 -2.86 13.00 6.21
CA THR A 254 -2.22 12.32 7.35
C THR A 254 -2.56 10.85 7.34
N VAL A 255 -1.54 10.00 7.48
CA VAL A 255 -1.71 8.56 7.67
C VAL A 255 -1.17 8.22 9.06
N TYR A 256 -2.02 7.64 9.90
CA TYR A 256 -1.66 7.10 11.20
C TYR A 256 -1.22 5.64 11.06
N HIS A 257 -1.70 4.72 11.90
CA HIS A 257 -1.38 3.31 11.74
C HIS A 257 -1.79 2.83 10.34
N ALA A 258 -0.86 2.21 9.62
CA ALA A 258 -1.05 1.59 8.31
C ALA A 258 0.18 0.76 7.95
N HIS A 259 0.06 -0.23 7.07
CA HIS A 259 1.21 -0.97 6.52
C HIS A 259 2.12 -0.09 5.63
N GLY A 260 1.61 1.05 5.15
CA GLY A 260 2.37 2.02 4.38
C GLY A 260 1.66 3.36 4.35
N GLY A 261 2.41 4.46 4.48
CA GLY A 261 1.87 5.81 4.36
C GLY A 261 1.36 6.10 2.95
N PHE A 262 2.29 6.12 2.00
CA PHE A 262 1.99 6.15 0.56
C PHE A 262 2.56 4.92 -0.12
N VAL A 263 1.72 4.23 -0.88
CA VAL A 263 2.01 2.90 -1.42
C VAL A 263 1.74 2.83 -2.91
N ILE A 264 2.64 2.19 -3.65
CA ILE A 264 2.38 1.72 -5.02
C ILE A 264 2.55 0.20 -5.05
N GLY A 265 1.50 -0.49 -5.52
CA GLY A 265 1.48 -1.93 -5.74
C GLY A 265 0.75 -2.75 -4.65
N SER A 266 0.88 -4.07 -4.64
CA SER A 266 1.73 -4.85 -5.54
C SER A 266 1.14 -5.03 -6.94
N GLU A 267 -0.16 -4.79 -7.07
CA GLU A 267 -0.94 -4.94 -8.30
C GLU A 267 -0.71 -3.71 -9.19
N MET A 268 0.45 -3.64 -9.85
CA MET A 268 0.86 -2.50 -10.70
C MET A 268 1.03 -2.87 -12.17
N SER A 269 0.40 -3.96 -12.62
CA SER A 269 0.64 -4.56 -13.93
C SER A 269 0.17 -3.72 -15.12
N GLY A 270 -0.82 -2.84 -14.92
CA GLY A 270 -1.24 -1.83 -15.90
C GLY A 270 -0.34 -0.58 -15.90
N GLY A 271 0.54 -0.44 -14.90
CA GLY A 271 1.44 0.69 -14.70
C GLY A 271 0.93 1.74 -13.70
N ALA A 272 1.80 2.67 -13.32
CA ALA A 272 1.44 3.84 -12.52
C ALA A 272 2.35 5.01 -12.89
N LYS A 273 1.80 6.19 -13.21
CA LYS A 273 2.64 7.30 -13.69
C LYS A 273 2.10 8.69 -13.42
N ASN A 274 2.99 9.68 -13.39
CA ASN A 274 2.66 11.08 -13.16
C ASN A 274 1.92 11.28 -11.83
N ILE A 275 2.57 10.92 -10.73
CA ILE A 275 1.99 10.97 -9.39
C ILE A 275 2.77 11.95 -8.54
N PHE A 276 2.06 12.90 -7.93
CA PHE A 276 2.60 13.93 -7.06
C PHE A 276 2.06 13.74 -5.64
N VAL A 277 2.95 13.54 -4.67
CA VAL A 277 2.61 13.38 -3.25
C VAL A 277 3.33 14.44 -2.45
N TYR A 278 2.62 15.36 -1.80
CA TYR A 278 3.30 16.42 -1.05
C TYR A 278 2.58 16.96 0.18
N ASP A 279 3.36 17.50 1.13
CA ASP A 279 2.85 18.05 2.40
C ASP A 279 2.02 17.02 3.19
N CYS A 280 2.52 15.79 3.27
CA CYS A 280 1.86 14.68 3.98
C CYS A 280 2.63 14.28 5.24
N SER A 281 1.90 13.73 6.21
CA SER A 281 2.47 13.21 7.46
C SER A 281 2.15 11.73 7.64
N PHE A 282 3.15 10.91 7.95
CA PHE A 282 3.00 9.47 8.23
C PHE A 282 3.47 9.18 9.66
N ILE A 283 2.57 8.73 10.52
CA ILE A 283 2.78 8.67 11.97
C ILE A 283 2.41 7.29 12.48
N GLY A 284 3.41 6.50 12.87
CA GLY A 284 3.20 5.14 13.37
C GLY A 284 2.85 4.13 12.26
N THR A 285 3.13 4.43 10.99
CA THR A 285 3.00 3.45 9.91
C THR A 285 4.12 2.41 10.00
N ASP A 286 3.87 1.22 9.48
CA ASP A 286 4.90 0.20 9.35
C ASP A 286 6.02 0.67 8.42
N ILE A 287 5.65 1.20 7.26
CA ILE A 287 6.56 1.75 6.25
C ILE A 287 6.14 3.18 5.93
N GLY A 288 7.09 4.08 5.69
CA GLY A 288 6.78 5.45 5.25
C GLY A 288 6.30 5.48 3.79
N LEU A 289 7.26 5.50 2.86
CA LEU A 289 7.04 5.39 1.42
C LEU A 289 7.30 3.95 0.97
N ARG A 290 6.30 3.29 0.37
CA ARG A 290 6.35 1.85 0.07
C ARG A 290 6.07 1.56 -1.40
N PHE A 291 7.06 1.06 -2.12
CA PHE A 291 6.93 0.68 -3.53
C PHE A 291 7.20 -0.81 -3.68
N LYS A 292 6.16 -1.58 -4.01
CA LYS A 292 6.20 -3.04 -4.00
C LYS A 292 5.80 -3.63 -5.34
N THR A 293 6.58 -4.58 -5.83
CA THR A 293 6.26 -5.40 -6.99
C THR A 293 6.96 -6.77 -6.89
N THR A 294 6.67 -7.65 -7.84
CA THR A 294 7.33 -8.96 -7.96
C THR A 294 7.29 -9.43 -9.41
N ARG A 295 8.16 -10.37 -9.77
CA ARG A 295 8.13 -11.01 -11.09
C ARG A 295 6.75 -11.63 -11.34
N GLY A 296 6.30 -11.58 -12.60
CA GLY A 296 4.94 -11.94 -12.94
C GLY A 296 4.03 -10.72 -13.09
N ARG A 297 4.33 -9.60 -12.41
CA ARG A 297 3.53 -8.37 -12.53
C ARG A 297 3.71 -7.70 -13.90
N GLY A 298 4.95 -7.53 -14.36
CA GLY A 298 5.23 -6.64 -15.49
C GLY A 298 4.89 -5.18 -15.15
N GLY A 299 4.54 -4.39 -16.16
CA GLY A 299 4.11 -3.00 -15.98
C GLY A 299 5.26 -2.03 -15.65
N VAL A 300 4.97 -0.73 -15.71
CA VAL A 300 5.95 0.34 -15.48
C VAL A 300 5.41 1.31 -14.43
N VAL A 301 6.23 1.59 -13.42
CA VAL A 301 6.03 2.72 -12.51
C VAL A 301 7.08 3.78 -12.79
N GLU A 302 6.64 4.97 -13.19
CA GLU A 302 7.52 6.06 -13.60
C GLU A 302 6.95 7.45 -13.33
N ASN A 303 7.81 8.47 -13.26
CA ASN A 303 7.43 9.86 -13.02
C ASN A 303 6.66 10.03 -11.70
N ILE A 304 7.32 9.64 -10.61
CA ILE A 304 6.79 9.74 -9.25
C ILE A 304 7.53 10.87 -8.52
N PHE A 305 6.78 11.87 -8.08
CA PHE A 305 7.28 13.09 -7.47
C PHE A 305 6.76 13.18 -6.04
N ILE A 306 7.65 13.19 -5.07
CA ILE A 306 7.30 13.19 -3.64
C ILE A 306 8.04 14.32 -2.96
N LYS A 307 7.34 15.16 -2.22
CA LYS A 307 7.93 16.36 -1.61
C LYS A 307 7.37 16.69 -0.23
N ASN A 308 8.19 17.16 0.70
CA ASN A 308 7.74 17.65 2.01
C ASN A 308 6.97 16.58 2.79
N ILE A 309 7.64 15.48 3.13
CA ILE A 309 7.03 14.39 3.91
C ILE A 309 7.60 14.38 5.33
N ASN A 310 6.71 14.40 6.31
CA ASN A 310 7.06 14.24 7.71
C ASN A 310 6.71 12.83 8.18
N MET A 311 7.66 12.15 8.82
CA MET A 311 7.48 10.80 9.32
C MET A 311 7.87 10.74 10.79
N LYS A 312 7.09 10.00 11.58
CA LYS A 312 7.35 9.79 12.99
C LYS A 312 7.01 8.36 13.39
N ASP A 313 7.90 7.74 14.16
CA ASP A 313 7.72 6.42 14.76
C ASP A 313 7.41 5.34 13.71
N ILE A 314 8.15 5.35 12.59
CA ILE A 314 8.03 4.33 11.54
C ILE A 314 8.64 3.02 12.06
N ILE A 315 7.91 1.90 11.91
CA ILE A 315 8.34 0.63 12.51
C ILE A 315 9.45 -0.04 11.69
N GLY A 316 9.29 -0.06 10.37
CA GLY A 316 10.20 -0.60 9.37
C GLY A 316 10.96 0.51 8.64
N GLU A 317 11.04 0.41 7.32
CA GLU A 317 11.77 1.35 6.46
C GLU A 317 11.05 2.70 6.30
N ALA A 318 11.80 3.81 6.36
CA ALA A 318 11.24 5.12 6.02
C ALA A 318 10.93 5.21 4.51
N ILE A 319 11.82 4.68 3.66
CA ILE A 319 11.65 4.61 2.20
C ILE A 319 12.03 3.20 1.73
N LEU A 320 11.06 2.50 1.12
CA LEU A 320 11.17 1.12 0.69
C LEU A 320 10.84 0.96 -0.80
N PHE A 321 11.77 0.41 -1.56
CA PHE A 321 11.54 -0.16 -2.88
C PHE A 321 11.87 -1.65 -2.86
N ASP A 322 10.91 -2.50 -3.21
CA ASP A 322 11.12 -3.94 -3.21
C ASP A 322 10.43 -4.63 -4.39
N MET A 323 11.25 -5.26 -5.26
CA MET A 323 10.81 -6.08 -6.39
C MET A 323 10.71 -7.58 -6.06
N TYR A 324 10.78 -7.96 -4.78
CA TYR A 324 10.59 -9.33 -4.28
C TYR A 324 9.41 -9.44 -3.32
N TYR A 325 8.33 -8.71 -3.57
CA TYR A 325 7.14 -8.74 -2.72
C TYR A 325 6.56 -10.16 -2.59
N ALA A 326 6.18 -10.52 -1.35
CA ALA A 326 5.75 -11.88 -0.99
C ALA A 326 4.36 -11.97 -0.34
N ALA A 327 3.49 -10.95 -0.49
CA ALA A 327 2.13 -10.95 0.04
C ALA A 327 2.02 -11.19 1.57
N VAL A 328 2.95 -10.60 2.33
CA VAL A 328 2.99 -10.63 3.80
C VAL A 328 3.04 -9.21 4.37
N ASP A 329 2.57 -9.04 5.61
CA ASP A 329 2.69 -7.79 6.38
C ASP A 329 4.14 -7.28 6.33
N PRO A 330 4.42 -5.98 6.21
CA PRO A 330 5.80 -5.50 6.12
C PRO A 330 6.61 -5.80 7.39
N VAL A 331 6.00 -5.61 8.57
CA VAL A 331 6.62 -5.90 9.86
C VAL A 331 6.24 -7.33 10.30
N PRO A 332 7.21 -8.23 10.51
CA PRO A 332 6.93 -9.57 11.03
C PRO A 332 6.32 -9.51 12.44
N LEU A 333 5.37 -10.41 12.71
CA LEU A 333 4.90 -10.61 14.08
C LEU A 333 5.99 -11.27 14.94
N THR A 334 5.89 -11.13 16.26
CA THR A 334 6.86 -11.74 17.18
C THR A 334 6.96 -13.26 16.95
N GLY A 335 8.17 -13.75 16.67
CA GLY A 335 8.42 -15.17 16.41
C GLY A 335 8.20 -15.61 14.95
N GLU A 336 7.71 -14.73 14.08
CA GLU A 336 7.60 -14.99 12.64
C GLU A 336 8.99 -15.07 12.01
N LYS A 337 9.29 -16.17 11.31
CA LYS A 337 10.51 -16.33 10.52
C LYS A 337 10.18 -16.15 9.04
N ARG A 338 10.95 -15.31 8.37
CA ARG A 338 10.85 -15.09 6.92
C ARG A 338 12.18 -15.44 6.28
N ASP A 339 12.13 -16.33 5.31
CA ASP A 339 13.29 -16.65 4.50
C ASP A 339 13.61 -15.47 3.57
N ALA A 340 14.90 -15.21 3.37
CA ALA A 340 15.32 -14.26 2.35
C ALA A 340 14.90 -14.79 0.96
N PRO A 341 14.47 -13.90 0.05
CA PRO A 341 14.14 -14.32 -1.30
C PRO A 341 15.38 -14.89 -1.99
N LYS A 342 15.18 -15.92 -2.82
CA LYS A 342 16.27 -16.46 -3.65
C LYS A 342 16.62 -15.46 -4.74
N ILE A 343 17.86 -15.00 -4.76
CA ILE A 343 18.38 -14.13 -5.81
C ILE A 343 18.77 -15.00 -7.00
N GLN A 344 18.11 -14.79 -8.12
CA GLN A 344 18.35 -15.50 -9.38
C GLN A 344 18.20 -14.51 -10.54
N LEU A 345 19.10 -14.61 -11.50
CA LEU A 345 19.02 -13.92 -12.79
C LEU A 345 18.03 -14.66 -13.71
N LEU A 346 17.06 -13.94 -14.25
CA LEU A 346 16.08 -14.46 -15.22
C LEU A 346 16.07 -13.61 -16.50
N PRO A 347 15.53 -14.11 -17.62
CA PRO A 347 15.34 -13.28 -18.81
C PRO A 347 14.39 -12.11 -18.53
N VAL A 348 14.66 -10.96 -19.14
CA VAL A 348 13.70 -9.84 -19.16
C VAL A 348 12.54 -10.21 -20.09
N THR A 349 11.32 -10.17 -19.59
CA THR A 349 10.09 -10.42 -20.33
C THR A 349 9.05 -9.34 -20.04
N GLU A 350 7.86 -9.41 -20.65
CA GLU A 350 6.74 -8.54 -20.27
C GLU A 350 6.29 -8.71 -18.80
N GLU A 351 6.71 -9.78 -18.13
CA GLU A 351 6.42 -10.08 -16.73
C GLU A 351 7.43 -9.46 -15.76
N THR A 352 8.53 -8.91 -16.28
CA THR A 352 9.55 -8.21 -15.51
C THR A 352 9.06 -6.79 -15.21
N PRO A 353 8.78 -6.43 -13.95
CA PRO A 353 8.30 -5.09 -13.62
C PRO A 353 9.41 -4.05 -13.74
N ILE A 354 9.04 -2.80 -14.00
CA ILE A 354 9.99 -1.68 -14.13
C ILE A 354 9.63 -0.60 -13.12
N PHE A 355 10.58 -0.25 -12.25
CA PHE A 355 10.55 0.96 -11.43
C PHE A 355 11.63 1.92 -11.92
N ARG A 356 11.23 3.11 -12.37
CA ARG A 356 12.15 4.18 -12.74
C ARG A 356 11.62 5.58 -12.43
N ASP A 357 12.48 6.59 -12.50
CA ASP A 357 12.12 8.01 -12.47
C ASP A 357 11.33 8.42 -11.22
N PHE A 358 11.97 8.25 -10.07
CA PHE A 358 11.49 8.68 -8.76
C PHE A 358 12.26 9.90 -8.28
N TYR A 359 11.53 10.93 -7.86
CA TYR A 359 12.07 12.19 -7.37
C TYR A 359 11.49 12.46 -5.98
N ILE A 360 12.30 12.25 -4.94
CA ILE A 360 11.89 12.41 -3.53
C ILE A 360 12.71 13.54 -2.93
N ASP A 361 12.04 14.59 -2.48
CA ASP A 361 12.66 15.80 -1.96
C ASP A 361 12.08 16.18 -0.58
N ASN A 362 12.95 16.62 0.34
CA ASN A 362 12.55 17.12 1.65
C ASN A 362 11.71 16.12 2.47
N VAL A 363 12.39 15.07 2.96
CA VAL A 363 11.78 14.08 3.87
C VAL A 363 12.45 14.18 5.24
N VAL A 364 11.63 14.34 6.27
CA VAL A 364 12.06 14.30 7.67
C VAL A 364 11.46 13.08 8.33
N CYS A 365 12.29 12.22 8.91
CA CYS A 365 11.84 11.01 9.61
C CYS A 365 12.50 10.91 10.98
N ASP A 366 11.69 10.95 12.03
CA ASP A 366 12.13 10.73 13.41
C ASP A 366 11.72 9.32 13.87
N GLY A 367 12.62 8.35 13.65
CA GLY A 367 12.41 6.95 13.99
C GLY A 367 11.99 6.10 12.80
N ALA A 368 12.87 5.17 12.42
CA ALA A 368 12.65 4.08 11.46
C ALA A 368 13.59 2.91 11.80
N SER A 369 13.29 1.69 11.37
CA SER A 369 14.26 0.59 11.42
C SER A 369 15.43 0.86 10.47
N LYS A 370 15.15 1.30 9.25
CA LYS A 370 16.15 1.55 8.20
C LYS A 370 15.79 2.81 7.42
N ALA A 371 16.80 3.62 7.09
CA ALA A 371 16.56 4.90 6.43
C ALA A 371 16.07 4.73 4.98
N VAL A 372 16.77 3.94 4.17
CA VAL A 372 16.39 3.68 2.78
C VAL A 372 16.74 2.23 2.42
N PHE A 373 15.78 1.52 1.84
CA PHE A 373 15.98 0.19 1.27
C PHE A 373 15.54 0.17 -0.19
N VAL A 374 16.43 -0.27 -1.07
CA VAL A 374 16.14 -0.50 -2.48
C VAL A 374 16.60 -1.91 -2.82
N ARG A 375 15.67 -2.73 -3.34
CA ARG A 375 15.97 -4.07 -3.85
C ARG A 375 15.32 -4.29 -5.21
N GLY A 376 16.15 -4.15 -6.25
CA GLY A 376 15.79 -4.42 -7.64
C GLY A 376 16.04 -5.87 -8.07
N LEU A 377 15.84 -6.14 -9.36
CA LEU A 377 16.12 -7.45 -9.95
C LEU A 377 17.49 -7.46 -10.67
N PRO A 378 18.25 -8.56 -10.62
CA PRO A 378 19.55 -8.66 -11.28
C PRO A 378 19.48 -8.51 -12.80
N GLU A 379 18.38 -8.90 -13.44
CA GLU A 379 18.16 -8.72 -14.88
C GLU A 379 17.68 -7.32 -15.26
N LEU A 380 17.08 -6.58 -14.31
CA LEU A 380 16.53 -5.26 -14.54
C LEU A 380 16.49 -4.45 -13.24
N SER A 381 17.60 -3.77 -12.99
CA SER A 381 17.78 -2.92 -11.81
C SER A 381 16.71 -1.83 -11.72
N ILE A 382 16.34 -1.46 -10.49
CA ILE A 382 15.58 -0.22 -10.26
C ILE A 382 16.46 0.95 -10.70
N SER A 383 15.88 1.93 -11.42
CA SER A 383 16.69 2.99 -12.02
C SER A 383 16.19 4.40 -11.76
N ASN A 384 17.09 5.39 -11.89
CA ASN A 384 16.76 6.81 -11.89
C ASN A 384 15.99 7.26 -10.62
N ILE A 385 16.60 7.03 -9.45
CA ILE A 385 16.07 7.53 -8.17
C ILE A 385 16.88 8.75 -7.77
N THR A 386 16.22 9.87 -7.50
CA THR A 386 16.81 11.06 -6.90
C THR A 386 16.21 11.29 -5.51
N LEU A 387 17.06 11.27 -4.48
CA LEU A 387 16.72 11.56 -3.10
C LEU A 387 17.44 12.84 -2.67
N ASN A 388 16.69 13.91 -2.43
CA ASN A 388 17.23 15.21 -2.05
C ASN A 388 16.73 15.62 -0.66
N ASN A 389 17.60 16.27 0.11
CA ASN A 389 17.23 16.94 1.36
C ASN A 389 16.54 15.98 2.35
N LEU A 390 17.23 14.90 2.72
CA LEU A 390 16.71 13.92 3.68
C LEU A 390 17.25 14.19 5.09
N HIS A 391 16.40 14.08 6.10
CA HIS A 391 16.76 14.17 7.52
C HIS A 391 16.15 12.98 8.26
N ILE A 392 16.92 11.89 8.43
CA ILE A 392 16.37 10.62 8.92
C ILE A 392 17.13 10.14 10.15
N LYS A 393 16.40 9.86 11.23
CA LYS A 393 16.87 9.06 12.36
C LYS A 393 16.38 7.62 12.21
N ALA A 394 17.29 6.66 12.19
CA ALA A 394 16.97 5.23 12.00
C ALA A 394 17.93 4.31 12.76
N LYS A 395 17.62 3.01 12.86
CA LYS A 395 18.55 2.01 13.40
C LYS A 395 19.60 1.59 12.37
N GLU A 396 19.22 1.50 11.10
CA GLU A 396 20.10 1.17 9.99
C GLU A 396 20.12 2.30 8.95
N GLY A 397 21.22 2.41 8.21
CA GLY A 397 21.40 3.43 7.19
C GLY A 397 20.73 3.07 5.86
N ILE A 398 21.51 3.14 4.79
CA ILE A 398 21.05 2.99 3.40
C ILE A 398 21.47 1.63 2.86
N ASP A 399 20.60 0.94 2.14
CA ASP A 399 20.87 -0.35 1.49
C ASP A 399 20.33 -0.35 0.06
N LEU A 400 21.22 -0.45 -0.92
CA LEU A 400 20.91 -0.38 -2.35
C LEU A 400 21.36 -1.67 -3.05
N GLN A 401 20.40 -2.47 -3.50
CA GLN A 401 20.64 -3.75 -4.15
C GLN A 401 20.04 -3.74 -5.55
N GLU A 402 20.84 -4.06 -6.56
CA GLU A 402 20.42 -4.05 -7.97
C GLU A 402 19.78 -2.70 -8.36
N ALA A 403 20.55 -1.62 -8.17
CA ALA A 403 20.10 -0.25 -8.39
C ALA A 403 21.03 0.49 -9.34
N LYS A 404 20.45 1.30 -10.23
CA LYS A 404 21.16 2.05 -11.28
C LYS A 404 20.80 3.54 -11.26
N ASN A 405 21.77 4.43 -11.43
CA ASN A 405 21.55 5.88 -11.50
C ASN A 405 20.75 6.40 -10.28
N VAL A 406 21.30 6.14 -9.09
CA VAL A 406 20.71 6.61 -7.83
C VAL A 406 21.53 7.80 -7.31
N LYS A 407 20.85 8.91 -7.01
CA LYS A 407 21.48 10.14 -6.53
C LYS A 407 20.93 10.48 -5.16
N LEU A 408 21.82 10.64 -4.18
CA LEU A 408 21.49 11.06 -2.83
C LEU A 408 22.20 12.37 -2.53
N ASN A 409 21.46 13.47 -2.44
CA ASN A 409 22.00 14.81 -2.24
C ASN A 409 21.49 15.42 -0.94
N ASN A 410 22.40 16.00 -0.15
CA ASN A 410 22.09 16.67 1.12
C ASN A 410 21.30 15.75 2.08
N VAL A 411 21.91 14.64 2.46
CA VAL A 411 21.30 13.65 3.35
C VAL A 411 21.91 13.76 4.74
N ASN A 412 21.08 13.86 5.78
CA ASN A 412 21.49 13.86 7.18
C ASN A 412 20.94 12.61 7.87
N LEU A 413 21.84 11.71 8.26
CA LEU A 413 21.50 10.45 8.94
C LEU A 413 21.92 10.49 10.40
N THR A 414 21.02 10.09 11.30
CA THR A 414 21.38 9.73 12.68
C THR A 414 21.10 8.25 12.85
N VAL A 415 22.16 7.43 12.88
CA VAL A 415 22.06 5.97 12.90
C VAL A 415 22.72 5.42 14.15
N ASN A 416 21.98 4.60 14.89
CA ASN A 416 22.51 3.88 16.05
C ASN A 416 23.12 2.57 15.54
N ASP A 417 24.43 2.35 15.72
CA ASP A 417 25.16 1.15 15.30
C ASP A 417 25.35 0.96 13.78
N ALA A 418 25.63 2.04 13.04
CA ALA A 418 25.92 1.99 11.61
C ALA A 418 27.10 1.05 11.26
N SER A 419 26.79 -0.13 10.71
CA SER A 419 27.78 -1.15 10.32
C SER A 419 27.21 -2.15 9.28
N PRO A 420 27.11 -1.78 8.00
CA PRO A 420 27.56 -0.52 7.40
C PRO A 420 26.55 0.63 7.56
N LEU A 421 27.00 1.87 7.33
CA LEU A 421 26.10 3.01 7.11
C LEU A 421 25.45 2.93 5.72
N ILE A 422 26.22 2.56 4.71
CA ILE A 422 25.78 2.45 3.31
C ILE A 422 26.18 1.07 2.80
N ASN A 423 25.20 0.23 2.49
CA ASN A 423 25.37 -1.05 1.81
C ASN A 423 24.99 -0.91 0.34
N ILE A 424 25.83 -1.42 -0.56
CA ILE A 424 25.55 -1.46 -1.99
C ILE A 424 25.87 -2.85 -2.51
N GLN A 425 24.90 -3.48 -3.16
CA GLN A 425 25.04 -4.77 -3.84
C GLN A 425 24.72 -4.59 -5.33
N ASN A 426 25.69 -4.84 -6.22
CA ASN A 426 25.53 -4.71 -7.68
C ASN A 426 24.97 -3.33 -8.12
N GLY A 427 25.53 -2.25 -7.58
CA GLY A 427 25.11 -0.88 -7.84
C GLY A 427 25.86 -0.20 -8.99
N LYS A 428 25.14 0.54 -9.85
CA LYS A 428 25.71 1.23 -11.02
C LYS A 428 25.34 2.72 -11.02
N ASP A 429 26.30 3.59 -11.31
CA ASP A 429 26.08 5.04 -11.40
C ASP A 429 25.43 5.64 -10.14
N ILE A 430 25.92 5.25 -8.97
CA ILE A 430 25.37 5.70 -7.67
C ILE A 430 26.21 6.86 -7.15
N SER A 431 25.56 7.96 -6.78
CA SER A 431 26.25 9.16 -6.26
C SER A 431 25.67 9.62 -4.92
N PHE A 432 26.57 9.98 -4.02
CA PHE A 432 26.29 10.56 -2.71
C PHE A 432 26.96 11.92 -2.63
N THR A 433 26.20 13.00 -2.48
CA THR A 433 26.73 14.36 -2.35
C THR A 433 26.23 14.99 -1.06
N ASN A 434 27.16 15.49 -0.25
CA ASN A 434 26.89 16.15 1.04
C ASN A 434 26.08 15.26 2.00
N VAL A 435 26.54 14.03 2.22
CA VAL A 435 25.95 13.13 3.21
C VAL A 435 26.60 13.37 4.57
N LYS A 436 25.81 13.81 5.54
CA LYS A 436 26.20 13.97 6.94
C LYS A 436 25.66 12.81 7.77
N TYR A 437 26.48 12.36 8.72
CA TYR A 437 26.11 11.32 9.67
C TYR A 437 26.81 11.56 11.02
N ASN A 438 26.33 10.91 12.07
CA ASN A 438 26.90 10.96 13.43
C ASN A 438 28.25 10.23 13.49
N SER A 439 28.26 8.90 13.34
CA SER A 439 29.46 8.05 13.33
C SER A 439 29.16 6.70 12.70
N ALA A 440 30.17 5.96 12.22
CA ALA A 440 29.97 4.61 11.70
C ALA A 440 31.13 3.67 12.08
N ASN A 441 30.83 2.39 12.30
CA ASN A 441 31.89 1.36 12.37
C ASN A 441 32.40 1.06 10.96
N LEU A 442 31.49 0.81 10.02
CA LEU A 442 31.77 0.63 8.61
C LEU A 442 30.97 1.66 7.80
N LEU A 443 31.63 2.46 6.98
CA LEU A 443 30.95 3.47 6.18
C LEU A 443 30.31 2.87 4.92
N PHE A 444 31.10 2.28 4.03
CA PHE A 444 30.61 1.60 2.83
C PHE A 444 30.85 0.09 2.91
N ARG A 445 29.82 -0.70 2.61
CA ARG A 445 30.00 -2.10 2.17
C ARG A 445 29.60 -2.19 0.71
N ILE A 446 30.51 -2.65 -0.14
CA ILE A 446 30.27 -2.88 -1.56
C ILE A 446 30.35 -4.38 -1.83
N GLY A 447 29.26 -4.96 -2.33
CA GLY A 447 29.14 -6.38 -2.59
C GLY A 447 28.75 -6.67 -4.05
N GLY A 448 29.24 -7.79 -4.57
CA GLY A 448 28.88 -8.27 -5.91
C GLY A 448 29.83 -7.83 -7.02
N GLU A 449 29.77 -8.54 -8.14
CA GLU A 449 30.67 -8.33 -9.27
C GLU A 449 30.22 -7.18 -10.19
N ASN A 450 28.95 -6.77 -10.12
CA ASN A 450 28.33 -5.85 -11.07
C ASN A 450 28.28 -4.40 -10.55
N ASN A 451 29.34 -3.94 -9.89
CA ASN A 451 29.44 -2.56 -9.38
C ASN A 451 30.23 -1.65 -10.33
N SER A 452 29.73 -0.44 -10.58
CA SER A 452 30.45 0.56 -11.39
C SER A 452 30.05 1.99 -11.09
N ALA A 453 31.03 2.90 -11.11
CA ALA A 453 30.82 4.35 -10.98
C ALA A 453 30.08 4.77 -9.70
N ILE A 454 30.41 4.15 -8.56
CA ILE A 454 29.92 4.57 -7.24
C ILE A 454 30.80 5.71 -6.74
N LYS A 455 30.21 6.86 -6.43
CA LYS A 455 30.95 8.07 -6.07
C LYS A 455 30.35 8.74 -4.84
N SER A 456 31.21 9.24 -3.96
CA SER A 456 30.82 10.11 -2.85
C SER A 456 31.63 11.40 -2.88
N SER A 457 31.00 12.53 -2.52
CA SER A 457 31.64 13.83 -2.32
C SER A 457 31.01 14.59 -1.15
N GLY A 458 31.80 15.38 -0.42
CA GLY A 458 31.30 16.17 0.72
C GLY A 458 30.83 15.33 1.92
N LEU A 459 31.28 14.09 2.03
CA LEU A 459 31.07 13.22 3.19
C LEU A 459 32.36 13.12 4.00
N ASP A 460 32.27 13.32 5.32
CA ASP A 460 33.40 13.23 6.22
C ASP A 460 33.71 11.77 6.61
N ALA A 461 34.52 11.11 5.79
CA ALA A 461 34.92 9.72 6.01
C ALA A 461 35.78 9.51 7.28
N SER A 462 36.26 10.57 7.94
CA SER A 462 37.03 10.45 9.20
C SER A 462 36.16 10.05 10.40
N LYS A 463 34.83 10.21 10.30
CA LYS A 463 33.86 9.78 11.32
C LYS A 463 33.56 8.28 11.30
N ALA A 464 34.20 7.52 10.43
CA ALA A 464 34.05 6.08 10.34
C ALA A 464 35.33 5.35 10.76
N LYS A 465 35.20 4.25 11.51
CA LYS A 465 36.36 3.40 11.89
C LYS A 465 36.97 2.70 10.67
N GLN A 466 36.11 2.18 9.79
CA GLN A 466 36.48 1.59 8.51
C GLN A 466 35.72 2.31 7.38
N LYS A 467 36.46 2.78 6.37
CA LYS A 467 35.88 3.56 5.26
C LYS A 467 35.11 2.69 4.27
N ALA A 468 35.66 1.53 3.91
CA ALA A 468 35.05 0.64 2.95
C ALA A 468 35.40 -0.82 3.25
N GLU A 469 34.50 -1.72 2.87
CA GLU A 469 34.66 -3.16 2.82
C GLU A 469 34.15 -3.64 1.46
N PHE A 470 34.92 -4.49 0.78
CA PHE A 470 34.56 -5.07 -0.52
C PHE A 470 34.38 -6.57 -0.36
N VAL A 471 33.22 -7.08 -0.74
CA VAL A 471 32.83 -8.49 -0.54
C VAL A 471 32.24 -9.08 -1.82
N ALA A 472 32.14 -10.41 -1.88
CA ALA A 472 31.44 -11.13 -2.94
C ALA A 472 31.83 -10.68 -4.38
N GLY A 473 33.14 -10.52 -4.63
CA GLY A 473 33.67 -10.16 -5.95
C GLY A 473 33.73 -8.65 -6.26
N ALA A 474 33.31 -7.78 -5.34
CA ALA A 474 33.47 -6.34 -5.50
C ALA A 474 34.94 -5.91 -5.49
N THR A 475 35.29 -4.88 -6.27
CA THR A 475 36.65 -4.35 -6.38
C THR A 475 36.74 -2.90 -5.88
N GLU A 476 37.91 -2.50 -5.38
CA GLU A 476 38.14 -1.14 -4.86
C GLU A 476 37.86 -0.05 -5.90
N ASN A 477 38.15 -0.32 -7.17
CA ASN A 477 37.93 0.60 -8.29
C ASN A 477 36.46 0.96 -8.51
N SER A 478 35.53 0.20 -7.94
CA SER A 478 34.09 0.47 -8.06
C SER A 478 33.62 1.70 -7.25
N LEU A 479 34.37 2.09 -6.20
CA LEU A 479 34.02 3.16 -5.27
C LEU A 479 35.07 4.28 -5.25
N GLN A 480 34.63 5.51 -5.43
CA GLN A 480 35.45 6.72 -5.27
C GLN A 480 34.89 7.58 -4.13
N ILE A 481 35.70 7.81 -3.09
CA ILE A 481 35.35 8.70 -1.97
C ILE A 481 36.15 10.00 -2.12
N ASN A 482 35.49 11.05 -2.59
CA ASN A 482 36.07 12.38 -2.73
C ASN A 482 35.79 13.21 -1.48
N LYS A 483 36.74 14.10 -1.13
CA LYS A 483 36.60 15.01 0.00
C LYS A 483 35.48 16.01 -0.21
#